data_AF-A0A7U4K397-F1
#
_entry.id   AF-A0A7U4K397-F1
#
_cell.length_a   1.000
_cell.length_b   1.000
_cell.length_c   1.000
_cell.angle_alpha   90.00
_cell.angle_beta   90.00
_cell.angle_gamma   90.00
#
_symmetry.space_group_name_H-M   'P 1'
#
loop_
_entity.id
_entity.type
_entity.pdbx_description
1 polymer ?
#
loop_
_entity_poly.entity_id
_entity_poly.type
_entity_poly.pdbx_seq_one_letter_code
_entity_poly.pdbx_strand_id
1 'polypeptide(L)'
;MRQNVLTPLQILITLQLMLPDNGGAALRAAITTMTKEEKFTLAVLQAFTSTDHEQYRERGEEARLRLSNAVASFLALPECWTVDCERRLEWGGVHPVHLRLSHQCAPQVLIDVIGPCHESPYWYGRMWFDGAQSVAWFYSADCFDPSAIKMMLGKINEYICAGYTDANTLAAALRMGGQSV
;
A
#
# COMPACT_ATOMS: atom_id res chain seq x y z
N MET A 1 30.03 8.06 8.67
CA MET A 1 29.32 8.70 9.80
C MET A 1 27.86 8.83 9.41
N ARG A 2 26.94 8.13 10.10
CA ARG A 2 25.49 8.32 9.87
C ARG A 2 25.05 9.56 10.65
N GLN A 3 24.54 10.57 9.96
CA GLN A 3 23.91 11.71 10.63
C GLN A 3 22.61 11.23 11.27
N ASN A 4 22.49 11.35 12.59
CA ASN A 4 21.22 11.13 13.30
C ASN A 4 20.30 12.31 13.01
N VAL A 5 19.49 12.21 11.95
CA VAL A 5 18.43 13.18 11.67
C VAL A 5 17.24 12.82 12.55
N LEU A 6 16.89 13.70 13.49
CA LEU A 6 15.70 13.53 14.33
C LEU A 6 14.45 13.58 13.46
N THR A 7 13.49 12.69 13.73
CA THR A 7 12.19 12.73 13.06
C THR A 7 11.42 13.98 13.49
N PRO A 8 10.47 14.48 12.67
CA PRO A 8 9.63 15.62 13.06
C PRO A 8 8.95 15.43 14.43
N LEU A 9 8.49 14.22 14.74
CA LEU A 9 7.91 13.90 16.05
C LEU A 9 8.95 14.00 17.18
N GLN A 10 10.18 13.53 16.96
CA GLN A 10 11.27 13.66 17.93
C GLN A 10 11.64 15.12 18.18
N ILE A 11 11.66 15.95 17.13
CA ILE A 11 11.88 17.40 17.25
C ILE A 11 10.79 18.04 18.12
N LEU A 12 9.52 17.72 17.88
CA LEU A 12 8.40 18.24 18.66
C LEU A 12 8.44 17.77 20.13
N ILE A 13 8.75 16.50 20.39
CA ILE A 13 8.90 15.98 21.76
C ILE A 13 10.06 16.66 22.49
N THR A 14 11.20 16.85 21.83
CA THR A 14 12.35 17.58 22.40
C THR A 14 11.98 19.04 22.72
N LEU A 15 11.27 19.73 21.81
CA LEU A 15 10.79 21.09 22.04
C LEU A 15 9.81 21.16 23.22
N GLN A 16 8.99 20.14 23.45
CA GLN A 16 8.02 20.10 24.55
C GLN A 16 8.69 19.99 25.92
N LEU A 17 9.84 19.31 26.00
CA LEU A 17 10.64 19.19 27.22
C LEU A 17 11.42 20.49 27.55
N MET A 18 11.59 21.38 26.57
CA MET A 18 12.36 22.62 26.70
C MET A 18 11.50 23.86 27.00
N LEU A 19 10.16 23.76 26.97
CA LEU A 19 9.25 24.89 27.17
C LEU A 19 8.61 24.91 28.58
N PRO A 20 8.50 26.08 29.24
CA PRO A 20 7.74 26.23 30.47
C PRO A 20 6.23 26.05 30.23
N ASP A 21 5.51 25.52 31.23
CA ASP A 21 4.16 24.94 31.12
C ASP A 21 3.08 25.83 30.48
N ASN A 22 3.24 27.15 30.47
CA ASN A 22 2.26 28.11 29.94
C ASN A 22 2.36 28.40 28.43
N GLY A 23 3.41 27.93 27.73
CA GLY A 23 3.62 28.19 26.29
C GLY A 23 3.34 27.00 25.37
N GLY A 24 3.03 25.83 25.92
CA GLY A 24 3.07 24.55 25.20
C GLY A 24 1.77 24.12 24.53
N ALA A 25 0.66 24.85 24.62
CA ALA A 25 -0.65 24.36 24.18
C ALA A 25 -0.70 23.98 22.69
N ALA A 26 -0.15 24.82 21.81
CA ALA A 26 -0.08 24.54 20.38
C ALA A 26 0.87 23.37 20.06
N LEU A 27 1.98 23.26 20.79
CA LEU A 27 2.94 22.16 20.62
C LEU A 27 2.38 20.84 21.15
N ARG A 28 1.67 20.85 22.29
CA ARG A 28 0.94 19.70 22.83
C ARG A 28 -0.20 19.32 21.91
N ALA A 29 -0.91 20.27 21.29
CA ALA A 29 -1.92 19.98 20.28
C ALA A 29 -1.30 19.37 19.02
N ALA A 30 -0.16 19.88 18.56
CA ALA A 30 0.57 19.32 17.43
C ALA A 30 1.11 17.91 17.73
N ILE A 31 1.72 17.70 18.91
CA ILE A 31 2.14 16.38 19.40
C ILE A 31 0.94 15.46 19.51
N THR A 32 -0.14 15.89 20.16
CA THR A 32 -1.36 15.08 20.35
C THR A 32 -2.01 14.73 19.01
N THR A 33 -2.00 15.65 18.05
CA THR A 33 -2.49 15.41 16.68
C THR A 33 -1.56 14.43 15.94
N MET A 34 -0.25 14.52 16.16
CA MET A 34 0.75 13.61 15.58
C MET A 34 0.84 12.25 16.29
N THR A 35 0.44 12.14 17.56
CA THR A 35 0.40 10.90 18.36
C THR A 35 -0.98 10.27 18.40
N LYS A 36 -2.02 10.97 17.92
CA LYS A 36 -3.34 10.35 17.73
C LYS A 36 -3.16 9.32 16.62
N GLU A 37 -3.25 8.05 16.98
CA GLU A 37 -3.35 6.96 16.01
C GLU A 37 -4.50 7.29 15.06
N GLU A 38 -4.16 7.71 13.85
CA GLU A 38 -5.13 7.98 12.82
C GLU A 38 -5.73 6.65 12.40
N LYS A 39 -6.91 6.36 12.94
CA LYS A 39 -7.59 5.10 12.69
C LYS A 39 -8.29 5.18 11.34
N PHE A 40 -7.72 4.51 10.35
CA PHE A 40 -8.36 4.36 9.05
C PHE A 40 -9.59 3.47 9.16
N THR A 41 -10.74 4.02 8.75
CA THR A 41 -11.94 3.22 8.50
C THR A 41 -12.05 2.96 7.01
N LEU A 42 -12.80 1.92 6.61
CA LEU A 42 -13.02 1.63 5.19
C LEU A 42 -13.65 2.84 4.49
N ALA A 43 -14.63 3.49 5.12
CA ALA A 43 -15.30 4.68 4.56
C ALA A 43 -14.32 5.84 4.33
N VAL A 44 -13.33 6.02 5.22
CA VAL A 44 -12.28 7.03 5.04
C VAL A 44 -11.41 6.68 3.83
N LEU A 45 -10.92 5.44 3.72
CA LEU A 45 -10.09 5.02 2.58
C LEU A 45 -10.84 5.07 1.24
N GLN A 46 -12.15 4.81 1.25
CA GLN A 46 -13.01 4.92 0.07
C GLN A 46 -13.25 6.36 -0.38
N ALA A 47 -13.23 7.31 0.56
CA ALA A 47 -13.43 8.73 0.28
C ALA A 47 -12.14 9.46 -0.11
N PHE A 48 -10.97 8.82 0.07
CA PHE A 48 -9.68 9.43 -0.24
C PHE A 48 -9.52 9.70 -1.74
N THR A 49 -9.05 10.91 -2.04
CA THR A 49 -8.63 11.32 -3.37
C THR A 49 -7.14 11.01 -3.59
N SER A 50 -6.67 11.15 -4.82
CA SER A 50 -5.23 11.09 -5.10
C SER A 50 -4.43 12.11 -4.27
N THR A 51 -4.97 13.32 -4.08
CA THR A 51 -4.34 14.34 -3.22
C THR A 51 -4.22 13.89 -1.78
N ASP A 52 -5.24 13.24 -1.21
CA ASP A 52 -5.18 12.72 0.16
C ASP A 52 -4.08 11.67 0.29
N HIS A 53 -3.99 10.73 -0.66
CA HIS A 53 -2.91 9.75 -0.73
C HIS A 53 -1.53 10.42 -0.77
N GLU A 54 -1.37 11.45 -1.60
CA GLU A 54 -0.11 12.18 -1.75
C GLU A 54 0.33 12.90 -0.48
N GLN A 55 -0.61 13.46 0.28
CA GLN A 55 -0.29 14.06 1.57
C GLN A 55 0.34 13.05 2.56
N TYR A 56 -0.04 11.77 2.52
CA TYR A 56 0.61 10.75 3.36
C TYR A 56 2.03 10.45 2.90
N ARG A 57 2.31 10.50 1.59
CA ARG A 57 3.67 10.39 1.06
C ARG A 57 4.53 11.58 1.49
N GLU A 58 4.00 12.79 1.40
CA GLU A 58 4.69 14.05 1.75
C GLU A 58 5.00 14.17 3.25
N ARG A 59 4.15 13.59 4.12
CA ARG A 59 4.39 13.49 5.57
C ARG A 59 5.56 12.58 5.93
N GLY A 60 6.07 11.79 4.98
CA GLY A 60 7.25 10.94 5.13
C GLY A 60 6.93 9.45 5.30
N GLU A 61 7.99 8.65 5.41
CA GLU A 61 7.95 7.18 5.36
C GLU A 61 6.97 6.56 6.35
N GLU A 62 6.94 7.04 7.60
CA GLU A 62 6.07 6.46 8.64
C GLU A 62 4.59 6.65 8.33
N ALA A 63 4.20 7.85 7.88
CA ALA A 63 2.81 8.15 7.52
C ALA A 63 2.39 7.33 6.29
N ARG A 64 3.28 7.24 5.30
CA ARG A 64 3.07 6.41 4.11
C ARG A 64 2.89 4.93 4.47
N LEU A 65 3.78 4.39 5.30
CA LEU A 65 3.72 2.99 5.72
C LEU A 65 2.46 2.70 6.54
N ARG A 66 2.00 3.66 7.36
CA ARG A 66 0.74 3.55 8.10
C ARG A 66 -0.46 3.43 7.15
N LEU A 67 -0.51 4.25 6.11
CA LEU A 67 -1.55 4.18 5.08
C LEU A 67 -1.50 2.82 4.34
N SER A 68 -0.32 2.38 3.89
CA SER A 68 -0.14 1.09 3.22
C SER A 68 -0.56 -0.09 4.11
N ASN A 69 -0.16 -0.07 5.39
CA ASN A 69 -0.56 -1.10 6.36
C ASN A 69 -2.07 -1.11 6.61
N ALA A 70 -2.72 0.06 6.64
CA ALA A 70 -4.17 0.13 6.76
C ALA A 70 -4.85 -0.55 5.57
N VAL A 71 -4.43 -0.23 4.34
CA VAL A 71 -4.95 -0.85 3.11
C VAL A 71 -4.73 -2.36 3.14
N ALA A 72 -3.51 -2.82 3.46
CA ALA A 72 -3.20 -4.24 3.60
C ALA A 72 -4.10 -4.93 4.65
N SER A 73 -4.38 -4.27 5.77
CA SER A 73 -5.25 -4.81 6.82
C SER A 73 -6.70 -5.01 6.36
N PHE A 74 -7.22 -4.13 5.49
CA PHE A 74 -8.56 -4.27 4.92
C PHE A 74 -8.65 -5.37 3.85
N LEU A 75 -7.54 -5.69 3.17
CA LEU A 75 -7.46 -6.85 2.30
C LEU A 75 -7.49 -8.17 3.10
N ALA A 76 -7.01 -8.18 4.34
CA ALA A 76 -7.11 -9.32 5.27
C ALA A 76 -6.83 -10.68 4.59
N LEU A 77 -5.72 -10.76 3.84
CA LEU A 77 -5.43 -11.92 3.00
C LEU A 77 -5.08 -13.14 3.87
N PRO A 78 -5.37 -14.37 3.38
CA PRO A 78 -4.97 -15.60 4.07
C PRO A 78 -3.46 -15.71 4.23
N GLU A 79 -3.00 -16.52 5.20
CA GLU A 79 -1.57 -16.70 5.52
C GLU A 79 -0.73 -17.23 4.34
N CYS A 80 -1.34 -17.84 3.32
CA CYS A 80 -0.64 -18.25 2.10
C CYS A 80 -0.13 -17.07 1.25
N TRP A 81 -0.52 -15.84 1.59
CA TRP A 81 -0.05 -14.61 0.96
C TRP A 81 0.92 -13.85 1.87
N THR A 82 2.03 -13.44 1.29
CA THR A 82 2.93 -12.44 1.88
C THR A 82 2.58 -11.07 1.30
N VAL A 83 2.54 -10.04 2.15
CA VAL A 83 2.28 -8.65 1.75
C VAL A 83 3.44 -7.76 2.18
N ASP A 84 4.15 -7.21 1.20
CA ASP A 84 5.16 -6.18 1.40
C ASP A 84 4.63 -4.81 0.98
N CYS A 85 5.11 -3.76 1.64
CA CYS A 85 4.77 -2.38 1.33
C CYS A 85 6.00 -1.62 0.85
N GLU A 86 5.84 -0.80 -0.20
CA GLU A 86 6.89 0.15 -0.56
C GLU A 86 7.01 1.20 0.55
N ARG A 87 8.25 1.48 0.96
CA ARG A 87 8.54 2.44 2.04
C ARG A 87 9.02 3.76 1.46
N ARG A 88 9.89 3.68 0.45
CA ARG A 88 10.57 4.82 -0.18
C ARG A 88 10.47 4.72 -1.69
N LEU A 89 11.50 4.18 -2.33
CA LEU A 89 11.65 4.16 -3.78
C LEU A 89 12.03 2.76 -4.26
N GLU A 90 11.82 1.73 -3.43
CA GLU A 90 12.23 0.35 -3.75
C GLU A 90 11.62 -0.14 -5.07
N TRP A 91 10.44 0.36 -5.42
CA TRP A 91 9.66 0.04 -6.61
C TRP A 91 9.28 1.31 -7.42
N GLY A 92 10.04 2.39 -7.24
CA GLY A 92 9.91 3.65 -7.99
C GLY A 92 9.27 4.81 -7.20
N GLY A 93 8.58 4.56 -6.10
CA GLY A 93 8.03 5.59 -5.22
C GLY A 93 6.88 6.41 -5.79
N VAL A 94 6.32 5.96 -6.92
CA VAL A 94 5.28 6.69 -7.66
C VAL A 94 3.97 6.71 -6.89
N HIS A 95 3.57 5.55 -6.34
CA HIS A 95 2.28 5.40 -5.67
C HIS A 95 2.43 5.53 -4.16
N PRO A 96 1.72 6.44 -3.48
CA PRO A 96 1.71 6.52 -2.02
C PRO A 96 1.41 5.18 -1.35
N VAL A 97 0.48 4.40 -1.92
CA VAL A 97 0.24 3.00 -1.54
C VAL A 97 0.69 2.09 -2.67
N HIS A 98 1.71 1.27 -2.41
CA HIS A 98 2.14 0.20 -3.29
C HIS A 98 2.36 -1.04 -2.43
N LEU A 99 1.50 -2.03 -2.62
CA LEU A 99 1.60 -3.34 -1.99
C LEU A 99 2.14 -4.33 -3.03
N ARG A 100 3.10 -5.16 -2.63
CA ARG A 100 3.57 -6.30 -3.41
C ARG A 100 3.22 -7.58 -2.69
N LEU A 101 2.52 -8.44 -3.39
CA LEU A 101 1.95 -9.68 -2.93
C LEU A 101 2.72 -10.84 -3.58
N SER A 102 3.00 -11.87 -2.79
CA SER A 102 3.49 -13.16 -3.30
C SER A 102 2.76 -14.30 -2.62
N HIS A 103 2.52 -15.39 -3.35
CA HIS A 103 1.86 -16.58 -2.83
C HIS A 103 2.90 -17.65 -2.48
N GLN A 104 2.75 -18.35 -1.36
CA GLN A 104 3.73 -19.34 -0.89
C GLN A 104 4.00 -20.47 -1.89
N CYS A 105 2.98 -20.91 -2.64
CA CYS A 105 3.13 -21.93 -3.69
C CYS A 105 3.67 -21.38 -5.03
N ALA A 106 3.76 -20.06 -5.18
CA ALA A 106 4.22 -19.39 -6.40
C ALA A 106 5.01 -18.10 -6.05
N PRO A 107 6.10 -18.19 -5.27
CA PRO A 107 6.78 -17.02 -4.71
C PRO A 107 7.41 -16.11 -5.77
N GLN A 108 7.70 -16.64 -6.97
CA GLN A 108 8.18 -15.88 -8.12
C GLN A 108 7.11 -15.05 -8.83
N VAL A 109 5.82 -15.32 -8.57
CA VAL A 109 4.71 -14.55 -9.14
C VAL A 109 4.51 -13.31 -8.28
N LEU A 110 4.86 -12.16 -8.83
CA LEU A 110 4.73 -10.87 -8.16
C LEU A 110 3.45 -10.18 -8.61
N ILE A 111 2.59 -9.88 -7.63
CA ILE A 111 1.34 -9.17 -7.84
C ILE A 111 1.43 -7.84 -7.11
N ASP A 112 1.08 -6.74 -7.78
CA ASP A 112 1.00 -5.44 -7.15
C ASP A 112 -0.46 -5.02 -6.97
N VAL A 113 -0.77 -4.45 -5.81
CA VAL A 113 -1.96 -3.62 -5.58
C VAL A 113 -1.48 -2.20 -5.30
N ILE A 114 -1.81 -1.27 -6.19
CA ILE A 114 -1.35 0.12 -6.14
C ILE A 114 -2.54 1.06 -6.03
N GLY A 115 -2.40 2.09 -5.20
CA GLY A 115 -3.42 3.11 -5.01
C GLY A 115 -3.21 4.34 -5.89
N PRO A 116 -4.14 5.30 -5.83
CA PRO A 116 -4.08 6.56 -6.56
C PRO A 116 -2.79 7.35 -6.27
N CYS A 117 -2.30 8.07 -7.28
CA CYS A 117 -1.17 8.98 -7.22
C CYS A 117 -1.46 10.23 -8.06
N HIS A 118 -0.52 11.18 -8.12
CA HIS A 118 -0.67 12.39 -8.93
C HIS A 118 -0.97 12.11 -10.41
N GLU A 119 -0.45 11.03 -10.97
CA GLU A 119 -0.58 10.68 -12.40
C GLU A 119 -1.83 9.84 -12.70
N SER A 120 -2.40 9.17 -11.70
CA SER A 120 -3.58 8.33 -11.88
C SER A 120 -4.50 8.32 -10.66
N PRO A 121 -5.81 8.58 -10.84
CA PRO A 121 -6.77 8.57 -9.75
C PRO A 121 -7.26 7.17 -9.37
N TYR A 122 -6.78 6.10 -10.02
CA TYR A 122 -7.33 4.76 -9.88
C TYR A 122 -6.50 3.86 -8.96
N TRP A 123 -7.20 2.92 -8.34
CA TRP A 123 -6.63 1.70 -7.78
C TRP A 123 -6.42 0.67 -8.87
N TYR A 124 -5.29 -0.04 -8.83
CA TYR A 124 -5.02 -1.13 -9.76
C TYR A 124 -4.54 -2.39 -9.07
N GLY A 125 -4.91 -3.52 -9.65
CA GLY A 125 -4.32 -4.83 -9.38
C GLY A 125 -3.65 -5.33 -10.66
N ARG A 126 -2.37 -5.68 -10.57
CA ARG A 126 -1.58 -6.14 -11.70
C ARG A 126 -0.63 -7.26 -11.33
N MET A 127 -0.28 -8.09 -12.31
CA MET A 127 0.70 -9.16 -12.16
C MET A 127 1.82 -8.98 -13.18
N TRP A 128 3.05 -9.13 -12.74
CA TRP A 128 4.22 -9.09 -13.62
C TRP A 128 4.50 -10.46 -14.22
N PHE A 129 4.82 -10.49 -15.51
CA PHE A 129 5.29 -11.69 -16.20
C PHE A 129 6.41 -11.30 -17.19
N ASP A 130 6.95 -12.29 -17.90
CA ASP A 130 8.03 -12.11 -18.87
C ASP A 130 9.25 -11.37 -18.27
N GLY A 131 9.72 -11.83 -17.10
CA GLY A 131 10.85 -11.20 -16.41
C GLY A 131 10.58 -9.74 -15.99
N ALA A 132 9.35 -9.43 -15.60
CA ALA A 132 8.89 -8.08 -15.24
C ALA A 132 8.91 -7.05 -16.39
N GLN A 133 8.89 -7.52 -17.65
CA GLN A 133 8.76 -6.66 -18.83
C GLN A 133 7.30 -6.49 -19.27
N SER A 134 6.42 -7.41 -18.84
CA SER A 134 5.02 -7.40 -19.21
C SER A 134 4.11 -7.41 -17.99
N VAL A 135 2.91 -6.85 -18.14
CA VAL A 135 1.93 -6.67 -17.08
C VAL A 135 0.58 -7.24 -17.52
N ALA A 136 -0.04 -8.05 -16.66
CA ALA A 136 -1.43 -8.46 -16.78
C ALA A 136 -2.27 -7.66 -15.76
N TRP A 137 -3.25 -6.89 -16.24
CA TRP A 137 -4.12 -6.09 -15.38
C TRP A 137 -5.38 -6.89 -15.05
N PHE A 138 -5.69 -7.06 -13.77
CA PHE A 138 -6.87 -7.82 -13.31
C PHE A 138 -7.85 -6.96 -12.50
N TYR A 139 -7.48 -5.74 -12.11
CA TYR A 139 -8.36 -4.85 -11.36
C TYR A 139 -8.07 -3.39 -11.67
N SER A 140 -9.13 -2.60 -11.81
CA SER A 140 -9.08 -1.14 -11.92
C SER A 140 -10.37 -0.56 -11.35
N ALA A 141 -10.28 0.39 -10.41
CA ALA A 141 -11.44 1.09 -9.86
C ALA A 141 -11.04 2.49 -9.36
N ASP A 142 -11.99 3.42 -9.34
CA ASP A 142 -11.81 4.79 -8.83
C ASP A 142 -11.87 4.88 -7.30
N CYS A 143 -12.38 3.85 -6.63
CA CYS A 143 -12.49 3.76 -5.19
C CYS A 143 -11.84 2.49 -4.65
N PHE A 144 -11.46 2.53 -3.37
CA PHE A 144 -10.90 1.37 -2.68
C PHE A 144 -12.01 0.36 -2.35
N ASP A 145 -12.09 -0.73 -3.11
CA ASP A 145 -12.96 -1.86 -2.81
C ASP A 145 -12.15 -3.11 -2.43
N PRO A 146 -11.94 -3.35 -1.11
CA PRO A 146 -11.19 -4.53 -0.67
C PRO A 146 -11.92 -5.84 -1.01
N SER A 147 -13.25 -5.83 -1.15
CA SER A 147 -14.01 -7.04 -1.48
C SER A 147 -13.79 -7.44 -2.93
N ALA A 148 -13.82 -6.47 -3.85
CA ALA A 148 -13.53 -6.71 -5.26
C ALA A 148 -12.07 -7.17 -5.46
N ILE A 149 -11.10 -6.53 -4.79
CA ILE A 149 -9.69 -6.94 -4.85
C ILE A 149 -9.52 -8.38 -4.34
N LYS A 150 -10.10 -8.71 -3.18
CA LYS A 150 -10.07 -10.08 -2.62
C LYS A 150 -10.70 -11.10 -3.56
N MET A 151 -11.81 -10.76 -4.21
CA MET A 151 -12.43 -11.66 -5.19
C MET A 151 -11.46 -11.98 -6.34
N MET A 152 -10.75 -10.98 -6.88
CA MET A 152 -9.79 -11.22 -7.95
C MET A 152 -8.56 -12.01 -7.46
N LEU A 153 -8.05 -11.71 -6.26
CA LEU A 153 -6.97 -12.49 -5.65
C LEU A 153 -7.39 -13.94 -5.35
N GLY A 154 -8.66 -14.17 -5.00
CA GLY A 154 -9.25 -15.50 -4.81
C GLY A 154 -9.22 -16.32 -6.08
N LYS A 155 -9.56 -15.73 -7.23
CA LYS A 155 -9.43 -16.40 -8.54
C LYS A 155 -7.97 -16.73 -8.84
N ILE A 156 -7.05 -15.79 -8.64
CA ILE A 156 -5.62 -16.05 -8.83
C ILE A 156 -5.15 -17.22 -7.94
N ASN A 157 -5.60 -17.26 -6.68
CA ASN A 157 -5.33 -18.36 -5.77
C ASN A 157 -5.84 -19.71 -6.32
N GLU A 158 -7.05 -19.76 -6.89
CA GLU A 158 -7.58 -20.99 -7.53
C GLU A 158 -6.67 -21.49 -8.65
N TYR A 159 -6.18 -20.61 -9.53
CA TYR A 159 -5.22 -20.98 -10.57
C TYR A 159 -3.90 -21.46 -9.97
N ILE A 160 -3.36 -20.78 -8.97
CA ILE A 160 -2.12 -21.21 -8.32
C ILE A 160 -2.30 -22.60 -7.68
N CYS A 161 -3.42 -22.84 -6.99
CA CYS A 161 -3.76 -24.16 -6.43
C CYS A 161 -3.97 -25.24 -7.50
N ALA A 162 -4.41 -24.87 -8.71
CA ALA A 162 -4.50 -25.77 -9.85
C ALA A 162 -3.14 -26.06 -10.53
N GLY A 163 -2.05 -25.48 -10.03
CA GLY A 163 -0.68 -25.75 -10.48
C GLY A 163 -0.08 -24.68 -11.39
N TYR A 164 -0.78 -23.57 -11.64
CA TYR A 164 -0.25 -22.44 -12.42
C TYR A 164 0.67 -21.57 -11.54
N THR A 165 1.86 -22.08 -11.24
CA THR A 165 2.82 -21.43 -10.33
C THR A 165 3.88 -20.58 -11.05
N ASP A 166 3.95 -20.65 -12.37
CA ASP A 166 4.80 -19.80 -13.22
C ASP A 166 4.03 -18.56 -13.71
N ALA A 167 4.69 -17.40 -13.72
CA ALA A 167 4.06 -16.12 -14.05
C ALA A 167 3.55 -16.04 -15.50
N ASN A 168 4.30 -16.59 -16.47
CA ASN A 168 3.90 -16.56 -17.88
C ASN A 168 2.68 -17.46 -18.12
N THR A 169 2.73 -18.66 -17.55
CA THR A 169 1.65 -19.64 -17.68
C THR A 169 0.38 -19.17 -16.96
N LEU A 170 0.53 -18.59 -15.78
CA LEU A 170 -0.58 -17.98 -15.03
C LEU A 170 -1.18 -16.78 -15.78
N ALA A 171 -0.35 -15.90 -16.35
CA ALA A 171 -0.82 -14.76 -17.14
C ALA A 171 -1.63 -15.21 -18.36
N ALA A 172 -1.14 -16.23 -19.07
CA ALA A 172 -1.85 -16.82 -20.19
C ALA A 172 -3.20 -17.42 -19.74
N ALA A 173 -3.21 -18.17 -18.65
CA ALA A 173 -4.42 -18.79 -18.11
C ALA A 173 -5.47 -17.75 -17.66
N LEU A 174 -5.06 -16.69 -16.98
CA LEU A 174 -5.93 -15.59 -16.57
C LEU A 174 -6.53 -14.86 -17.77
N ARG A 175 -5.72 -14.59 -18.82
CA ARG A 175 -6.21 -13.97 -20.07
C ARG A 175 -7.22 -14.86 -20.78
N MET A 176 -6.92 -16.16 -20.93
CA MET A 176 -7.85 -17.10 -21.57
C MET A 176 -9.14 -17.29 -20.78
N GLY A 177 -9.08 -17.16 -19.45
CA GLY A 177 -10.25 -17.17 -18.56
C GLY A 177 -11.00 -15.84 -18.46
N GLY A 178 -10.58 -14.79 -19.20
CA GLY A 178 -11.19 -13.46 -19.16
C GLY A 178 -11.01 -12.72 -17.82
N GLN A 179 -10.00 -13.11 -17.02
CA GLN A 179 -9.71 -12.52 -15.71
C GLN A 179 -8.68 -11.39 -15.75
N SER A 180 -7.97 -11.24 -16.88
CA SER A 180 -7.00 -10.17 -17.08
C SER A 180 -6.93 -9.74 -18.53
N VAL A 181 -6.58 -8.47 -18.75
CA VAL A 181 -6.27 -7.92 -20.08
C VAL A 181 -4.78 -7.75 -20.28
#